data_AF-A0A9P7GKT0-F1
#
_entry.id   AF-A0A9P7GKT0-F1
#
_cell.length_a   1.000
_cell.length_b   1.000
_cell.length_c   1.000
_cell.angle_alpha   90.00
_cell.angle_beta   90.00
_cell.angle_gamma   90.00
#
_symmetry.space_group_name_H-M   'P 1'
#
loop_
_entity.id
_entity.type
_entity.pdbx_description
1 polymer ?
#
loop_
_entity_poly.entity_id
_entity_poly.type
_entity_poly.pdbx_seq_one_letter_code
_entity_poly.pdbx_strand_id
1 'polypeptide(L)'
;MADPNKMIRTDGTKVTTNRHPSWKAEFVGLWVALTTDPMIVLLFPMFFASNWFYTWQFNDYNGAIFNIRARALNNLVYWIAQIFGSMAIGTLLDQKRFTRRIRAFSGWTVLFAFVFIIHIWGYFYQRQYTRPAVPLADAKRLDIFDKGYTGKIFLYIFCGLLDAMWQTTAYWLMGAMSNDPAKLAHFAGFYKSIQSAGAAGVWRADAVKIPYMNIFLSTWGLLAAGLVFALPMIHLRVKNTTTPEDEALAGMDDSGNVKAPEEKASE
;
A
#
# COMPACT_ATOMS: atom_id res chain seq x y z
N MET A 1 -6.73 -14.82 -32.99
CA MET A 1 -6.02 -15.00 -31.71
C MET A 1 -5.73 -16.48 -31.56
N ALA A 2 -4.48 -16.87 -31.29
CA ALA A 2 -4.10 -18.27 -31.11
C ALA A 2 -4.59 -18.79 -29.76
N ASP A 3 -4.96 -20.07 -29.69
CA ASP A 3 -5.39 -20.74 -28.47
C ASP A 3 -4.23 -20.76 -27.44
N PRO A 4 -4.41 -20.18 -26.23
CA PRO A 4 -3.38 -20.13 -25.19
C PRO A 4 -2.82 -21.51 -24.82
N ASN A 5 -3.61 -22.59 -24.94
CA ASN A 5 -3.18 -23.95 -24.64
C ASN A 5 -2.18 -24.52 -25.66
N LYS A 6 -2.13 -23.94 -26.88
CA LYS A 6 -1.21 -24.33 -27.96
C LYS A 6 -0.02 -23.39 -28.08
N MET A 7 0.04 -22.36 -27.24
CA MET A 7 1.12 -21.37 -27.25
C MET A 7 2.25 -21.83 -26.35
N ILE A 8 3.39 -22.12 -26.97
CA ILE A 8 4.66 -22.44 -26.31
C ILE A 8 5.48 -21.15 -26.31
N ARG A 9 5.99 -20.74 -25.15
CA ARG A 9 6.86 -19.57 -25.02
C ARG A 9 8.20 -19.83 -25.71
N THR A 10 8.95 -18.77 -25.99
CA THR A 10 10.28 -18.84 -26.65
C THR A 10 11.31 -19.64 -25.84
N ASP A 11 11.04 -19.87 -24.55
CA ASP A 11 11.84 -20.68 -23.63
C ASP A 11 11.42 -22.17 -23.60
N GLY A 12 10.46 -22.59 -24.43
CA GLY A 12 9.95 -23.97 -24.48
C GLY A 12 8.89 -24.29 -23.42
N THR A 13 8.54 -23.36 -22.54
CA THR A 13 7.53 -23.59 -21.49
C THR A 13 6.10 -23.40 -22.01
N LYS A 14 5.16 -24.22 -21.54
CA LYS A 14 3.73 -24.06 -21.85
C LYS A 14 3.17 -22.84 -21.11
N VAL A 15 2.28 -22.10 -21.76
CA VAL A 15 1.54 -21.01 -21.12
C VAL A 15 0.57 -21.61 -20.11
N THR A 16 0.75 -21.29 -18.83
CA THR A 16 -0.22 -21.60 -17.78
C THR A 16 -1.53 -20.89 -18.12
N THR A 17 -2.54 -21.66 -18.51
CA THR A 17 -3.87 -21.12 -18.74
C THR A 17 -4.49 -20.73 -17.41
N ASN A 18 -4.88 -19.47 -17.28
CA ASN A 18 -5.69 -19.01 -16.16
C ASN A 18 -7.02 -19.78 -16.23
N ARG A 19 -7.16 -20.81 -15.39
CA ARG A 19 -8.47 -21.41 -15.10
C ARG A 19 -9.34 -20.30 -14.53
N HIS A 20 -10.56 -20.15 -15.03
CA HIS A 20 -11.56 -19.25 -14.48
C HIS A 20 -12.32 -20.02 -13.39
N PRO A 21 -11.91 -19.94 -12.11
CA PRO A 21 -12.64 -20.59 -11.03
C PRO A 21 -14.05 -20.02 -10.92
N SER A 22 -14.98 -20.84 -10.42
CA SER A 22 -16.31 -20.34 -10.07
C SER A 22 -16.23 -19.33 -8.92
N TRP A 23 -17.18 -18.40 -8.82
CA TRP A 23 -17.24 -17.41 -7.73
C TRP A 23 -17.18 -18.03 -6.31
N LYS A 24 -17.73 -19.24 -6.15
CA LYS A 24 -17.63 -20.00 -4.88
C LYS A 24 -16.20 -20.49 -4.64
N ALA A 25 -15.54 -21.02 -5.68
CA ALA A 25 -14.15 -21.44 -5.60
C ALA A 25 -13.21 -20.26 -5.31
N GLU A 26 -13.49 -19.05 -5.81
CA GLU A 26 -12.70 -17.85 -5.43
C GLU A 26 -12.87 -17.45 -3.96
N PHE A 27 -14.09 -17.54 -3.41
CA PHE A 27 -14.31 -17.25 -1.98
C PHE A 27 -13.61 -18.27 -1.07
N VAL A 28 -13.64 -19.55 -1.44
CA VAL A 28 -12.90 -20.60 -0.74
C VAL A 28 -11.39 -20.42 -0.95
N GLY A 29 -10.97 -20.00 -2.14
CA GLY A 29 -9.58 -19.66 -2.47
C GLY A 29 -9.03 -18.49 -1.64
N LEU A 30 -9.83 -17.47 -1.36
CA LEU A 30 -9.49 -16.39 -0.43
C LEU A 30 -9.26 -16.93 1.00
N TRP A 31 -10.14 -17.81 1.49
CA TRP A 31 -10.00 -18.43 2.80
C TRP A 31 -8.77 -19.33 2.90
N VAL A 32 -8.50 -20.09 1.84
CA VAL A 32 -7.32 -20.96 1.77
C VAL A 32 -6.04 -20.17 1.62
N ALA A 33 -6.03 -19.07 0.87
CA ALA A 33 -4.88 -18.16 0.81
C ALA A 33 -4.56 -17.57 2.20
N LEU A 34 -5.58 -17.23 2.99
CA LEU A 34 -5.41 -16.70 4.36
C LEU A 34 -4.86 -17.75 5.33
N THR A 35 -5.34 -18.99 5.23
CA THR A 35 -4.95 -20.10 6.13
C THR A 35 -3.61 -20.73 5.74
N THR A 36 -3.27 -20.72 4.45
CA THR A 36 -2.01 -21.28 3.92
C THR A 36 -0.84 -20.32 4.14
N ASP A 37 -1.07 -19.01 4.03
CA ASP A 37 -0.04 -17.98 4.21
C ASP A 37 -0.43 -17.01 5.35
N PRO A 38 -0.46 -17.45 6.62
CA PRO A 38 -0.90 -16.62 7.75
C PRO A 38 -0.06 -15.35 7.94
N MET A 39 1.14 -15.29 7.33
CA MET A 39 2.00 -14.12 7.31
C MET A 39 1.36 -12.91 6.61
N ILE A 40 0.36 -13.11 5.72
CA ILE A 40 -0.35 -11.98 5.11
C ILE A 40 -1.14 -11.16 6.14
N VAL A 41 -1.57 -11.79 7.24
CA VAL A 41 -2.30 -11.11 8.32
C VAL A 41 -1.43 -10.03 8.97
N LEU A 42 -0.11 -10.23 8.99
CA LEU A 42 0.84 -9.23 9.49
C LEU A 42 0.91 -7.98 8.61
N LEU A 43 0.50 -8.08 7.33
CA LEU A 43 0.38 -6.94 6.43
C LEU A 43 -0.96 -6.21 6.54
N PHE A 44 -1.96 -6.76 7.23
CA PHE A 44 -3.28 -6.14 7.31
C PHE A 44 -3.26 -4.72 7.89
N PRO A 45 -2.49 -4.43 8.96
CA PRO A 45 -2.37 -3.06 9.45
C PRO A 45 -1.74 -2.13 8.41
N MET A 46 -0.78 -2.62 7.60
CA MET A 46 -0.17 -1.87 6.52
C MET A 46 -1.18 -1.56 5.40
N PHE A 47 -2.04 -2.53 5.07
CA PHE A 47 -3.09 -2.39 4.07
C PHE A 47 -4.17 -1.40 4.50
N PHE A 48 -4.55 -1.45 5.77
CA PHE A 48 -5.54 -0.57 6.37
C PHE A 48 -5.06 0.90 6.40
N ALA A 49 -3.81 1.12 6.76
CA ALA A 49 -3.23 2.46 6.80
C ALA A 49 -3.10 3.11 5.40
N SER A 50 -3.09 2.30 4.33
CA SER A 50 -2.84 2.73 2.94
C SER A 50 -3.86 3.74 2.37
N ASN A 51 -5.05 3.86 2.97
CA ASN A 51 -6.03 4.89 2.58
C ASN A 51 -6.32 5.87 3.71
N TRP A 52 -5.80 5.59 4.91
CA TRP A 52 -6.13 6.34 6.13
C TRP A 52 -5.50 7.73 6.12
N PHE A 53 -4.31 7.87 5.53
CA PHE A 53 -3.60 9.15 5.47
C PHE A 53 -4.25 10.18 4.52
N TYR A 54 -5.05 9.75 3.54
CA TYR A 54 -5.64 10.67 2.56
C TYR A 54 -6.60 11.66 3.18
N THR A 55 -7.41 11.23 4.14
CA THR A 55 -8.38 12.12 4.80
C THR A 55 -7.68 13.26 5.51
N TRP A 56 -6.59 12.97 6.23
CA TRP A 56 -5.79 14.01 6.86
C TRP A 56 -5.14 14.94 5.83
N GLN A 57 -4.52 14.38 4.78
CA GLN A 57 -3.82 15.17 3.76
C GLN A 57 -4.77 16.09 2.97
N PHE A 58 -5.88 15.55 2.45
CA PHE A 58 -6.80 16.28 1.59
C PHE A 58 -7.80 17.16 2.37
N ASN A 59 -8.40 16.67 3.46
CA ASN A 59 -9.41 17.46 4.20
C ASN A 59 -8.78 18.31 5.29
N ASP A 60 -8.00 17.70 6.17
CA ASP A 60 -7.55 18.35 7.40
C ASP A 60 -6.38 19.30 7.20
N TYR A 61 -5.54 19.04 6.18
CA TYR A 61 -4.40 19.89 5.84
C TYR A 61 -4.71 20.76 4.61
N ASN A 62 -5.00 20.15 3.47
CA ASN A 62 -5.24 20.89 2.21
C ASN A 62 -6.57 21.68 2.27
N GLY A 63 -7.65 21.06 2.75
CA GLY A 63 -8.97 21.65 2.88
C GLY A 63 -9.08 22.77 3.93
N ALA A 64 -8.41 22.61 5.07
CA ALA A 64 -8.51 23.56 6.18
C ALA A 64 -7.64 24.81 6.01
N ILE A 65 -6.45 24.68 5.41
CA ILE A 65 -5.43 25.76 5.40
C ILE A 65 -5.52 26.62 4.13
N PHE A 66 -5.85 26.02 2.98
CA PHE A 66 -5.66 26.66 1.68
C PHE A 66 -6.98 27.08 1.01
N ASN A 67 -6.89 28.12 0.17
CA ASN A 67 -8.01 28.55 -0.67
C ASN A 67 -8.23 27.62 -1.87
N ILE A 68 -9.37 27.76 -2.58
CA ILE A 68 -9.73 26.85 -3.70
C ILE A 68 -8.63 26.76 -4.77
N ARG A 69 -7.97 27.88 -5.10
CA ARG A 69 -6.90 27.94 -6.11
C ARG A 69 -5.66 27.16 -5.67
N ALA A 70 -5.19 27.42 -4.45
CA ALA A 70 -4.07 26.73 -3.84
C ALA A 70 -4.34 25.24 -3.65
N ARG A 71 -5.57 24.84 -3.28
CA ARG A 71 -5.95 23.42 -3.17
C ARG A 71 -5.85 22.67 -4.49
N ALA A 72 -6.31 23.28 -5.59
CA ALA A 72 -6.23 22.67 -6.92
C ALA A 72 -4.77 22.48 -7.35
N LEU A 73 -3.91 23.50 -7.15
CA LEU A 73 -2.49 23.40 -7.43
C LEU A 73 -1.82 22.33 -6.55
N ASN A 74 -2.08 22.35 -5.24
CA ASN A 74 -1.54 21.36 -4.31
C ASN A 74 -1.89 19.93 -4.77
N ASN A 75 -3.14 19.67 -5.19
CA ASN A 75 -3.54 18.36 -5.70
C ASN A 75 -2.77 17.97 -6.96
N LEU A 76 -2.59 18.87 -7.91
CA LEU A 76 -1.78 18.61 -9.10
C LEU A 76 -0.35 18.21 -8.71
N VAL A 77 0.29 18.99 -7.86
CA VAL A 77 1.67 18.72 -7.44
C VAL A 77 1.78 17.42 -6.64
N TYR A 78 0.76 17.08 -5.85
CA TYR A 78 0.69 15.81 -5.12
C TYR A 78 0.69 14.59 -6.05
N TRP A 79 -0.15 14.60 -7.08
CA TRP A 79 -0.19 13.50 -8.06
C TRP A 79 1.11 13.42 -8.87
N ILE A 80 1.71 14.56 -9.22
CA ILE A 80 3.03 14.59 -9.86
C ILE A 80 4.10 13.99 -8.93
N ALA A 81 4.06 14.35 -7.64
CA ALA A 81 4.99 13.83 -6.64
C ALA A 81 4.85 12.31 -6.48
N GLN A 82 3.63 11.75 -6.55
CA GLN A 82 3.43 10.30 -6.55
C GLN A 82 4.12 9.61 -7.73
N ILE A 83 4.10 10.18 -8.93
CA ILE A 83 4.78 9.60 -10.10
C ILE A 83 6.27 9.43 -9.78
N PHE A 84 6.92 10.50 -9.33
CA PHE A 84 8.33 10.45 -8.96
C PHE A 84 8.60 9.52 -7.76
N GLY A 85 7.70 9.47 -6.77
CA GLY A 85 7.82 8.61 -5.60
C GLY A 85 7.78 7.13 -5.95
N SER A 86 6.87 6.75 -6.85
CA SER A 86 6.74 5.38 -7.34
C SER A 86 8.00 4.94 -8.12
N MET A 87 8.56 5.83 -8.94
CA MET A 87 9.80 5.59 -9.66
C MET A 87 11.00 5.49 -8.72
N ALA A 88 11.11 6.39 -7.73
CA ALA A 88 12.22 6.41 -6.79
C ALA A 88 12.27 5.13 -5.94
N ILE A 89 11.15 4.72 -5.34
CA ILE A 89 11.12 3.48 -4.57
C ILE A 89 11.21 2.25 -5.47
N GLY A 90 10.60 2.29 -6.66
CA GLY A 90 10.64 1.17 -7.60
C GLY A 90 12.08 0.88 -8.05
N THR A 91 12.84 1.93 -8.37
CA THR A 91 14.26 1.77 -8.72
C THR A 91 15.09 1.20 -7.57
N LEU A 92 14.83 1.60 -6.32
CA LEU A 92 15.47 1.02 -5.12
C LEU A 92 15.08 -0.45 -4.93
N LEU A 93 13.77 -0.73 -5.02
CA LEU A 93 13.22 -2.04 -4.81
C LEU A 93 13.54 -3.00 -5.94
N ASP A 94 13.90 -2.55 -7.15
CA ASP A 94 14.22 -3.42 -8.29
C ASP A 94 15.70 -3.50 -8.64
N GLN A 95 16.58 -3.01 -7.76
CA GLN A 95 18.03 -3.11 -7.99
C GLN A 95 18.51 -4.56 -8.04
N LYS A 96 18.91 -5.01 -9.23
CA LYS A 96 19.46 -6.35 -9.49
C LYS A 96 20.77 -6.64 -8.75
N ARG A 97 21.47 -5.60 -8.29
CA ARG A 97 22.75 -5.71 -7.57
C ARG A 97 22.59 -6.26 -6.15
N PHE A 98 21.40 -6.12 -5.55
CA PHE A 98 21.15 -6.51 -4.16
C PHE A 98 20.28 -7.77 -4.07
N THR A 99 20.49 -8.55 -3.02
CA THR A 99 19.65 -9.71 -2.73
C THR A 99 18.23 -9.26 -2.37
N ARG A 100 17.24 -10.13 -2.58
CA ARG A 100 15.82 -9.86 -2.27
C ARG A 100 15.64 -9.39 -0.82
N ARG A 101 16.40 -9.97 0.11
CA ARG A 101 16.40 -9.59 1.52
C ARG A 101 16.91 -8.16 1.73
N ILE A 102 18.06 -7.81 1.17
CA ILE A 102 18.60 -6.44 1.29
C ILE A 102 17.63 -5.43 0.68
N ARG A 103 17.03 -5.73 -0.48
CA ARG A 103 16.02 -4.88 -1.12
C ARG A 103 14.81 -4.64 -0.20
N ALA A 104 14.27 -5.70 0.40
CA ALA A 104 13.13 -5.61 1.31
C ALA A 104 13.45 -4.78 2.56
N PHE A 105 14.59 -5.03 3.21
CA PHE A 105 14.99 -4.30 4.41
C PHE A 105 15.35 -2.84 4.12
N SER A 106 16.02 -2.56 3.00
CA SER A 106 16.33 -1.19 2.56
C SER A 106 15.06 -0.42 2.23
N GLY A 107 14.12 -1.02 1.48
CA GLY A 107 12.83 -0.40 1.17
C GLY A 107 12.03 -0.11 2.43
N TRP A 108 11.95 -1.07 3.35
CA TRP A 108 11.30 -0.88 4.65
C TRP A 108 11.96 0.22 5.49
N THR A 109 13.29 0.25 5.57
CA THR A 109 14.03 1.25 6.34
C THR A 109 13.83 2.66 5.79
N VAL A 110 13.90 2.81 4.47
CA VAL A 110 13.64 4.08 3.79
C VAL A 110 12.20 4.53 4.03
N LEU A 111 11.23 3.62 3.88
CA LEU A 111 9.83 3.92 4.12
C LEU A 111 9.56 4.33 5.58
N PHE A 112 10.15 3.61 6.54
CA PHE A 112 10.05 3.92 7.97
C PHE A 112 10.64 5.30 8.28
N ALA A 113 11.86 5.59 7.81
CA ALA A 113 12.46 6.90 8.00
C ALA A 113 11.59 8.02 7.40
N PHE A 114 11.08 7.83 6.18
CA PHE A 114 10.20 8.80 5.52
C PHE A 114 8.89 9.04 6.28
N VAL A 115 8.24 7.98 6.80
CA VAL A 115 7.04 8.11 7.64
C VAL A 115 7.34 9.02 8.84
N PHE A 116 8.41 8.76 9.58
CA PHE A 116 8.74 9.57 10.77
C PHE A 116 9.12 11.01 10.41
N ILE A 117 9.96 11.23 9.40
CA ILE A 117 10.39 12.58 9.00
C ILE A 117 9.19 13.43 8.59
N ILE A 118 8.32 12.89 7.73
CA ILE A 118 7.18 13.64 7.18
C ILE A 118 6.13 13.89 8.26
N HIS A 119 5.85 12.90 9.11
CA HIS A 119 4.85 13.07 10.17
C HIS A 119 5.39 13.97 11.30
N ILE A 120 6.66 13.93 11.65
CA ILE A 120 7.24 14.91 12.59
C ILE A 120 7.13 16.32 12.02
N TRP A 121 7.42 16.51 10.72
CA TRP A 121 7.24 17.80 10.06
C TRP A 121 5.76 18.23 10.02
N GLY A 122 4.86 17.30 9.70
CA GLY A 122 3.41 17.49 9.75
C GLY A 122 2.91 17.87 11.13
N TYR A 123 3.46 17.27 12.19
CA TYR A 123 3.12 17.57 13.58
C TYR A 123 3.45 19.01 13.96
N PHE A 124 4.60 19.54 13.53
CA PHE A 124 4.95 20.94 13.77
C PHE A 124 3.94 21.92 13.17
N TYR A 125 3.41 21.63 11.97
CA TYR A 125 2.34 22.44 11.39
C TYR A 125 0.97 22.15 12.02
N GLN A 126 0.65 20.88 12.29
CA GLN A 126 -0.63 20.45 12.89
C GLN A 126 -0.85 21.04 14.29
N ARG A 127 0.22 21.28 15.06
CA ARG A 127 0.12 21.98 16.35
C ARG A 127 -0.30 23.44 16.24
N GLN A 128 -0.12 24.06 15.06
CA GLN A 128 -0.41 25.48 14.84
C GLN A 128 -1.86 25.73 14.44
N TYR A 129 -2.63 24.69 14.08
CA TYR A 129 -4.04 24.82 13.73
C TYR A 129 -4.91 23.77 14.41
N THR A 130 -6.04 24.19 14.95
CA THR A 130 -7.02 23.31 15.59
C THR A 130 -8.37 23.44 14.89
N ARG A 131 -9.18 22.38 14.89
CA ARG A 131 -10.49 22.33 14.22
C ARG A 131 -11.46 23.47 14.64
N PRO A 132 -11.47 23.96 15.89
CA PRO A 132 -12.23 25.16 16.29
C PRO A 132 -11.61 26.49 15.83
N ALA A 133 -10.32 26.50 15.51
CA ALA A 133 -9.57 27.67 15.05
C ALA A 133 -9.50 27.78 13.52
N VAL A 134 -10.11 26.84 12.78
CA VAL A 134 -10.36 27.06 11.35
C VAL A 134 -11.30 28.24 11.26
N PRO A 135 -10.88 29.34 10.63
CA PRO A 135 -11.66 30.55 10.66
C PRO A 135 -13.03 30.32 10.04
N LEU A 136 -14.05 30.57 10.85
CA LEU A 136 -15.44 30.80 10.48
C LEU A 136 -15.48 31.65 9.21
N ALA A 137 -15.67 31.03 8.03
CA ALA A 137 -15.97 31.61 6.71
C ALA A 137 -15.14 32.81 6.15
N ASP A 138 -14.44 33.58 6.99
CA ASP A 138 -14.03 34.96 6.74
C ASP A 138 -12.55 35.24 7.08
N ALA A 139 -11.79 34.34 7.72
CA ALA A 139 -10.35 34.54 7.80
C ALA A 139 -9.64 33.98 6.56
N LYS A 140 -8.73 34.80 6.06
CA LYS A 140 -8.02 34.64 4.79
C LYS A 140 -7.31 33.29 4.74
N ARG A 141 -7.90 32.32 4.02
CA ARG A 141 -7.24 31.06 3.69
C ARG A 141 -6.00 31.34 2.85
N LEU A 142 -4.94 30.55 3.06
CA LEU A 142 -3.65 30.78 2.43
C LEU A 142 -3.76 30.64 0.91
N ASP A 143 -3.36 31.69 0.19
CA ASP A 143 -3.25 31.68 -1.27
C ASP A 143 -1.82 31.30 -1.71
N ILE A 144 -1.67 30.99 -3.00
CA ILE A 144 -0.39 30.59 -3.64
C ILE A 144 0.67 31.69 -3.49
N PHE A 145 0.25 32.95 -3.46
CA PHE A 145 1.12 34.12 -3.37
C PHE A 145 1.41 34.58 -1.93
N ASP A 146 0.77 33.98 -0.93
CA ASP A 146 0.95 34.39 0.46
C ASP A 146 2.29 33.85 1.02
N LYS A 147 2.94 34.67 1.87
CA LYS A 147 4.19 34.29 2.54
C LYS A 147 3.94 33.08 3.43
N GLY A 148 4.71 32.00 3.21
CA GLY A 148 4.58 30.74 3.96
C GLY A 148 3.80 29.63 3.23
N TYR A 149 3.36 29.86 1.98
CA TYR A 149 2.82 28.82 1.09
C TYR A 149 3.89 27.77 0.74
N THR A 150 5.10 28.21 0.39
CA THR A 150 6.20 27.35 -0.09
C THR A 150 6.53 26.21 0.89
N GLY A 151 6.70 26.52 2.18
CA GLY A 151 7.02 25.48 3.18
C GLY A 151 5.90 24.46 3.38
N LYS A 152 4.65 24.85 3.15
CA LYS A 152 3.48 23.98 3.32
C LYS A 152 3.19 23.12 2.08
N ILE A 153 3.46 23.64 0.88
CA ILE A 153 3.36 22.84 -0.35
C ILE A 153 4.47 21.79 -0.40
N PHE A 154 5.69 22.09 0.06
CA PHE A 154 6.76 21.08 0.12
C PHE A 154 6.37 19.89 1.00
N LEU A 155 5.79 20.13 2.19
CA LEU A 155 5.26 19.03 2.99
C LEU A 155 4.23 18.20 2.21
N TYR A 156 3.34 18.86 1.46
CA TYR A 156 2.34 18.18 0.64
C TYR A 156 2.95 17.33 -0.48
N ILE A 157 4.03 17.80 -1.12
CA ILE A 157 4.82 17.05 -2.10
C ILE A 157 5.40 15.79 -1.45
N PHE A 158 6.03 15.92 -0.28
CA PHE A 158 6.60 14.79 0.43
C PHE A 158 5.55 13.80 0.92
N CYS A 159 4.35 14.26 1.29
CA CYS A 159 3.21 13.39 1.56
C CYS A 159 2.82 12.55 0.33
N GLY A 160 2.79 13.14 -0.86
CA GLY A 160 2.52 12.42 -2.12
C GLY A 160 3.62 11.43 -2.49
N LEU A 161 4.88 11.81 -2.27
CA LEU A 161 6.03 10.89 -2.41
C LEU A 161 5.85 9.69 -1.47
N LEU A 162 5.60 9.93 -0.18
CA LEU A 162 5.43 8.88 0.82
C LEU A 162 4.28 7.93 0.48
N ASP A 163 3.16 8.45 0.00
CA ASP A 163 2.02 7.65 -0.44
C ASP A 163 2.42 6.67 -1.56
N ALA A 164 3.02 7.17 -2.64
CA ALA A 164 3.48 6.30 -3.71
C ALA A 164 4.55 5.30 -3.24
N MET A 165 5.44 5.73 -2.34
CA MET A 165 6.43 4.83 -1.73
C MET A 165 5.78 3.71 -0.94
N TRP A 166 4.74 4.02 -0.16
CA TRP A 166 3.97 3.06 0.62
C TRP A 166 3.28 2.05 -0.26
N GLN A 167 2.53 2.51 -1.27
CA GLN A 167 1.77 1.63 -2.16
C GLN A 167 2.69 0.70 -2.96
N THR A 168 3.74 1.24 -3.58
CA THR A 168 4.68 0.42 -4.36
C THR A 168 5.40 -0.59 -3.47
N THR A 169 5.79 -0.23 -2.24
CA THR A 169 6.40 -1.16 -1.30
C THR A 169 5.42 -2.26 -0.89
N ALA A 170 4.15 -1.94 -0.62
CA ALA A 170 3.12 -2.93 -0.29
C ALA A 170 2.91 -3.92 -1.45
N TYR A 171 2.82 -3.43 -2.69
CA TYR A 171 2.72 -4.30 -3.87
C TYR A 171 3.95 -5.16 -4.08
N TRP A 172 5.14 -4.59 -3.88
CA TRP A 172 6.39 -5.33 -3.97
C TRP A 172 6.47 -6.44 -2.91
N LEU A 173 6.04 -6.16 -1.68
CA LEU A 173 5.98 -7.15 -0.61
C LEU A 173 4.98 -8.27 -0.93
N MET A 174 3.80 -7.96 -1.48
CA MET A 174 2.84 -8.97 -1.91
C MET A 174 3.40 -9.85 -3.04
N GLY A 175 4.00 -9.22 -4.06
CA GLY A 175 4.71 -9.93 -5.14
C GLY A 175 5.92 -10.72 -4.63
N ALA A 176 6.45 -10.36 -3.45
CA ALA A 176 7.53 -11.10 -2.83
C ALA A 176 7.08 -12.41 -2.17
N MET A 177 5.78 -12.55 -1.83
CA MET A 177 5.27 -13.69 -1.07
C MET A 177 4.99 -14.94 -1.90
N SER A 178 4.63 -14.80 -3.18
CA SER A 178 4.26 -15.92 -4.04
C SER A 178 4.65 -15.64 -5.49
N ASN A 179 5.05 -16.68 -6.22
CA ASN A 179 5.24 -16.63 -7.66
C ASN A 179 3.98 -17.05 -8.44
N ASP A 180 2.96 -17.59 -7.75
CA ASP A 180 1.69 -17.99 -8.35
C ASP A 180 0.77 -16.76 -8.54
N PRO A 181 0.43 -16.41 -9.80
CA PRO A 181 -0.48 -15.31 -10.10
C PRO A 181 -1.86 -15.42 -9.46
N ALA A 182 -2.39 -16.63 -9.26
CA ALA A 182 -3.72 -16.82 -8.67
C ALA A 182 -3.74 -16.40 -7.19
N LYS A 183 -2.75 -16.86 -6.41
CA LYS A 183 -2.55 -16.41 -5.03
C LYS A 183 -2.30 -14.90 -4.94
N LEU A 184 -1.47 -14.36 -5.83
CA LEU A 184 -1.19 -12.92 -5.87
C LEU A 184 -2.44 -12.08 -6.16
N ALA A 185 -3.34 -12.58 -7.01
CA ALA A 185 -4.62 -11.94 -7.27
C ALA A 185 -5.50 -11.87 -6.01
N HIS A 186 -5.56 -12.95 -5.23
CA HIS A 186 -6.25 -12.94 -3.93
C HIS A 186 -5.62 -11.95 -2.94
N PHE A 187 -4.29 -11.87 -2.87
CA PHE A 187 -3.59 -10.91 -2.01
C PHE A 187 -3.87 -9.46 -2.41
N ALA A 188 -3.86 -9.16 -3.71
CA ALA A 188 -4.24 -7.85 -4.22
C ALA A 188 -5.70 -7.50 -3.90
N GLY A 189 -6.60 -8.50 -3.96
CA GLY A 189 -7.98 -8.38 -3.52
C GLY A 189 -8.09 -7.97 -2.04
N PHE A 190 -7.43 -8.73 -1.14
CA PHE A 190 -7.38 -8.39 0.29
C PHE A 190 -6.83 -6.99 0.55
N TYR A 191 -5.74 -6.63 -0.12
CA TYR A 191 -5.16 -5.29 -0.02
C TYR A 191 -6.19 -4.21 -0.32
N LYS A 192 -6.90 -4.31 -1.46
CA LYS A 192 -7.90 -3.32 -1.88
C LYS A 192 -9.13 -3.30 -0.99
N SER A 193 -9.61 -4.47 -0.55
CA SER A 193 -10.76 -4.56 0.37
C SER A 193 -10.48 -3.91 1.72
N ILE A 194 -9.34 -4.23 2.34
CA ILE A 194 -8.95 -3.66 3.65
C ILE A 194 -8.61 -2.18 3.51
N GLN A 195 -7.93 -1.79 2.44
CA GLN A 195 -7.67 -0.38 2.11
C GLN A 195 -8.98 0.41 2.00
N SER A 196 -10.01 -0.16 1.38
CA SER A 196 -11.33 0.47 1.23
C SER A 196 -12.06 0.58 2.58
N ALA A 197 -11.98 -0.46 3.42
CA ALA A 197 -12.56 -0.44 4.76
C ALA A 197 -11.91 0.63 5.66
N GLY A 198 -10.58 0.77 5.60
CA GLY A 198 -9.84 1.82 6.29
C GLY A 198 -10.29 3.21 5.86
N ALA A 199 -10.44 3.42 4.54
CA ALA A 199 -11.00 4.65 3.98
C ALA A 199 -12.38 4.95 4.60
N ALA A 200 -13.33 4.03 4.49
CA ALA A 200 -14.69 4.24 4.98
C ALA A 200 -14.72 4.67 6.45
N GLY A 201 -13.87 4.06 7.29
CA GLY A 201 -13.70 4.41 8.69
C GLY A 201 -13.20 5.84 8.91
N VAL A 202 -12.11 6.23 8.24
CA VAL A 202 -11.51 7.56 8.45
C VAL A 202 -12.36 8.68 7.85
N TRP A 203 -13.01 8.46 6.71
CA TRP A 203 -13.93 9.43 6.12
C TRP A 203 -15.14 9.66 7.03
N ARG A 204 -15.65 8.60 7.66
CA ARG A 204 -16.70 8.74 8.67
C ARG A 204 -16.20 9.48 9.92
N ALA A 205 -14.99 9.17 10.39
CA ALA A 205 -14.35 9.84 11.52
C ALA A 205 -14.20 11.35 11.29
N ASP A 206 -13.82 11.76 10.07
CA ASP A 206 -13.76 13.16 9.70
C ASP A 206 -15.17 13.81 9.59
N ALA A 207 -16.14 13.07 9.04
CA ALA A 207 -17.54 13.54 8.93
C ALA A 207 -18.19 13.81 10.30
N VAL A 208 -17.88 13.03 11.34
CA VAL A 208 -18.35 13.28 12.72
C VAL A 208 -17.52 14.35 13.45
N LYS A 209 -16.63 15.03 12.73
CA LYS A 209 -15.84 16.17 13.18
C LYS A 209 -14.85 15.89 14.32
N ILE A 210 -14.23 14.71 14.34
CA ILE A 210 -13.15 14.39 15.30
C ILE A 210 -12.00 15.42 15.17
N PRO A 211 -11.37 15.87 16.27
CA PRO A 211 -10.27 16.83 16.19
C PRO A 211 -9.16 16.40 15.23
N TYR A 212 -8.63 17.34 14.42
CA TYR A 212 -7.58 17.05 13.44
C TYR A 212 -6.34 16.38 14.04
N MET A 213 -5.98 16.74 15.28
CA MET A 213 -4.87 16.09 15.98
C MET A 213 -5.12 14.59 16.22
N ASN A 214 -6.36 14.19 16.50
CA ASN A 214 -6.69 12.78 16.72
C ASN A 214 -6.63 12.00 15.41
N ILE A 215 -7.12 12.58 14.30
CA ILE A 215 -7.02 11.97 12.97
C ILE A 215 -5.55 11.86 12.56
N PHE A 216 -4.76 12.89 12.80
CA PHE A 216 -3.32 12.89 12.54
C PHE A 216 -2.57 11.83 13.36
N LEU A 217 -2.78 11.78 14.68
CA LEU A 217 -2.14 10.79 15.55
C LEU A 217 -2.59 9.37 15.20
N SER A 218 -3.85 9.17 14.84
CA SER A 218 -4.33 7.86 14.37
C SER A 218 -3.62 7.44 13.08
N THR A 219 -3.42 8.37 12.15
CA THR A 219 -2.69 8.12 10.89
C THR A 219 -1.24 7.73 11.18
N TRP A 220 -0.55 8.52 11.99
CA TRP A 220 0.85 8.26 12.33
C TRP A 220 1.02 6.95 13.08
N GLY A 221 0.15 6.68 14.06
CA GLY A 221 0.14 5.42 14.81
C GLY A 221 -0.12 4.20 13.94
N LEU A 222 -1.09 4.28 13.01
CA LEU A 222 -1.41 3.19 12.09
C LEU A 222 -0.29 2.94 11.07
N LEU A 223 0.37 3.98 10.56
CA LEU A 223 1.50 3.83 9.65
C LEU A 223 2.71 3.22 10.37
N ALA A 224 3.02 3.69 11.58
CA ALA A 224 4.10 3.13 12.39
C ALA A 224 3.81 1.67 12.76
N ALA A 225 2.60 1.38 13.23
CA ALA A 225 2.16 0.02 13.54
C ALA A 225 2.24 -0.87 12.29
N GLY A 226 1.72 -0.40 11.15
CA GLY A 226 1.77 -1.12 9.87
C GLY A 226 3.18 -1.56 9.49
N LEU A 227 4.17 -0.69 9.66
CA LEU A 227 5.57 -1.02 9.40
C LEU A 227 6.16 -1.97 10.44
N VAL A 228 5.83 -1.81 11.72
CA VAL A 228 6.30 -2.71 12.79
C VAL A 228 5.74 -4.12 12.60
N PHE A 229 4.45 -4.26 12.26
CA PHE A 229 3.84 -5.56 11.97
C PHE A 229 4.34 -6.17 10.65
N ALA A 230 4.69 -5.34 9.66
CA ALA A 230 5.29 -5.83 8.42
C ALA A 230 6.73 -6.36 8.60
N LEU A 231 7.47 -5.90 9.63
CA LEU A 231 8.88 -6.29 9.83
C LEU A 231 9.08 -7.80 10.10
N PRO A 232 8.31 -8.46 10.99
CA PRO A 232 8.35 -9.90 11.15
C PRO A 232 8.08 -10.65 9.84
N MET A 233 7.13 -10.17 9.02
CA MET A 233 6.84 -10.78 7.71
C MET A 233 8.07 -10.69 6.80
N ILE A 234 8.68 -9.51 6.70
CA ILE A 234 9.90 -9.31 5.89
C ILE A 234 11.03 -10.22 6.37
N HIS A 235 11.20 -10.35 7.70
CA HIS A 235 12.27 -11.17 8.26
C HIS A 235 12.06 -12.68 8.03
N LEU A 236 10.82 -13.17 8.16
CA LEU A 236 10.50 -14.59 8.07
C LEU A 236 10.35 -15.09 6.63
N ARG A 237 9.75 -14.27 5.75
CA ARG A 237 9.36 -14.70 4.40
C ARG A 237 10.37 -14.33 3.32
N VAL A 238 11.15 -13.25 3.49
CA VAL A 238 12.14 -12.84 2.49
C VAL A 238 13.45 -13.63 2.68
N LYS A 239 13.42 -14.90 2.25
CA LYS A 239 14.61 -15.76 2.12
C LYS A 239 15.30 -15.52 0.77
N ASN A 240 16.62 -15.75 0.72
CA ASN A 240 17.44 -15.53 -0.48
C ASN A 240 17.17 -16.55 -1.60
N THR A 241 16.48 -17.65 -1.30
CA THR A 241 16.12 -18.73 -2.22
C THR A 241 14.65 -19.10 -1.98
N THR A 242 13.83 -18.99 -3.02
CA THR A 242 12.50 -19.61 -3.05
C THR A 242 12.69 -21.11 -3.14
N THR A 243 12.35 -21.84 -2.07
CA THR A 243 12.26 -23.30 -2.09
C THR A 243 10.99 -23.71 -2.84
N PRO A 244 11.04 -24.73 -3.72
CA PRO A 244 9.86 -25.25 -4.44
C PRO A 244 8.70 -25.67 -3.52
N GLU A 245 8.99 -25.94 -2.24
CA GLU A 245 8.01 -26.23 -1.20
C GLU A 245 7.09 -25.03 -0.89
N ASP A 246 7.54 -23.79 -1.09
CA ASP A 246 6.68 -22.59 -1.01
C ASP A 246 5.78 -22.43 -2.25
N GLU A 247 6.12 -23.08 -3.37
CA GLU A 247 5.39 -23.04 -4.65
C GLU A 247 4.36 -24.17 -4.80
N ALA A 248 4.46 -25.25 -4.02
CA ALA A 248 3.65 -26.44 -4.22
C ALA A 248 2.30 -26.45 -3.48
N LEU A 249 2.05 -25.52 -2.56
CA LEU A 249 0.84 -25.49 -1.74
C LEU A 249 -0.21 -24.52 -2.30
N ALA A 250 -0.80 -24.84 -3.45
CA ALA A 250 -2.23 -24.58 -3.76
C ALA A 250 -2.52 -24.96 -5.22
N GLY A 251 -2.43 -26.24 -5.54
CA GLY A 251 -3.26 -26.77 -6.63
C GLY A 251 -4.67 -26.95 -6.09
N MET A 252 -5.49 -25.89 -6.05
CA MET A 252 -6.91 -26.06 -5.73
C MET A 252 -7.62 -26.68 -6.94
N ASP A 253 -8.26 -27.84 -6.74
CA ASP A 253 -9.20 -28.38 -7.72
C ASP A 253 -10.50 -27.56 -7.76
N ASP A 254 -11.33 -27.74 -8.79
CA ASP A 254 -12.62 -27.04 -8.95
C ASP A 254 -13.62 -27.31 -7.80
N SER A 255 -13.28 -28.21 -6.87
CA SER A 255 -14.06 -28.59 -5.69
C SER A 255 -13.55 -27.93 -4.39
N GLY A 256 -12.44 -27.18 -4.44
CA GLY A 256 -11.87 -26.48 -3.28
C GLY A 256 -10.90 -27.32 -2.45
N ASN A 257 -10.41 -28.45 -2.95
CA ASN A 257 -9.42 -29.26 -2.25
C ASN A 257 -8.00 -28.82 -2.58
N VAL A 258 -7.15 -28.69 -1.55
CA VAL A 258 -5.72 -28.37 -1.71
C VAL A 258 -4.97 -29.64 -2.11
N LYS A 259 -4.49 -29.72 -3.36
CA LYS A 259 -3.60 -30.81 -3.79
C LYS A 259 -2.22 -30.66 -3.16
N ALA A 260 -1.71 -31.75 -2.60
CA ALA A 260 -0.36 -31.86 -2.07
C ALA A 260 0.68 -31.87 -3.22
N PRO A 261 1.96 -31.51 -2.94
CA PRO A 261 3.02 -31.33 -3.94
C PRO A 261 3.28 -32.52 -4.87
N GLU A 262 2.99 -33.75 -4.43
CA GLU A 262 3.42 -34.97 -5.12
C GLU A 262 2.60 -35.34 -6.36
N GLU A 263 1.44 -34.74 -6.58
CA GLU A 263 0.55 -35.13 -7.69
C GLU A 263 0.91 -34.48 -9.04
N LYS A 264 1.88 -33.55 -9.09
CA LYS A 264 2.33 -32.92 -10.35
C LYS A 264 3.39 -33.72 -11.12
N ALA A 265 3.88 -34.84 -10.57
CA ALA A 265 4.89 -35.68 -11.23
C ALA A 265 4.30 -36.74 -12.18
N SER A 266 2.97 -36.88 -12.23
CA SER A 266 2.29 -37.91 -13.02
C SER A 266 1.05 -37.35 -13.73
N GLU A 267 1.23 -36.45 -14.70
CA GLU A 267 0.27 -36.19 -15.80
C GLU A 267 0.90 -35.38 -16.93
#